data_AF-A0A3M2EZ22-F1
#
_entry.id   AF-A0A3M2EZ22-F1
#
_cell.length_a   1.000
_cell.length_b   1.000
_cell.length_c   1.000
_cell.angle_alpha   90.00
_cell.angle_beta   90.00
_cell.angle_gamma   90.00
#
_symmetry.space_group_name_H-M   'P 1'
#
loop_
_entity.id
_entity.type
_entity.pdbx_description
1 polymer ?
#
loop_
_entity_poly.entity_id
_entity_poly.type
_entity_poly.pdbx_seq_one_letter_code
_entity_poly.pdbx_strand_id
1 'polypeptide(L)'
;VPEVVVVRTYPVRGGYAIVYRDRPDLLLRTYHRHFVRAGFTRISVKEGRRKTTVVYRRGREQVRLVLKQSGRHWEARIVGDA
;
A
#
# COMPACT_ATOMS: atom_id res chain seq x y z
N VAL A 1 -15.31 -15.40 -3.64
CA VAL A 1 -14.06 -14.63 -3.40
C VAL A 1 -14.49 -13.28 -2.83
N PRO A 2 -14.06 -12.85 -1.63
CA PRO A 2 -14.49 -11.56 -1.11
C PRO A 2 -13.94 -10.44 -1.99
N GLU A 3 -14.85 -9.61 -2.49
CA GLU A 3 -14.58 -8.53 -3.43
C GLU A 3 -13.92 -7.35 -2.69
N VAL A 4 -12.77 -6.89 -3.17
CA VAL A 4 -12.14 -5.68 -2.64
C VAL A 4 -12.93 -4.49 -3.15
N VAL A 5 -13.74 -3.87 -2.28
CA VAL A 5 -14.48 -2.66 -2.65
C VAL A 5 -13.54 -1.46 -2.59
N VAL A 6 -13.09 -1.00 -3.75
CA VAL A 6 -12.45 0.29 -3.92
C VAL A 6 -13.50 1.37 -3.68
N VAL A 7 -13.34 2.14 -2.61
CA VAL A 7 -14.26 3.23 -2.24
C VAL A 7 -13.90 4.50 -2.99
N ARG A 8 -12.59 4.79 -3.14
CA ARG A 8 -12.10 6.00 -3.82
C ARG A 8 -10.64 5.84 -4.25
N THR A 9 -10.29 6.43 -5.38
CA THR A 9 -8.90 6.63 -5.82
C THR A 9 -8.66 8.12 -6.07
N TYR A 10 -7.54 8.67 -5.62
CA TYR A 10 -7.16 10.06 -5.90
C TYR A 10 -5.63 10.24 -5.91
N PRO A 11 -5.11 11.22 -6.68
CA PRO A 11 -3.68 11.51 -6.71
C PRO A 11 -3.19 12.09 -5.38
N VAL A 12 -1.94 11.78 -5.02
CA VAL A 12 -1.22 12.40 -3.90
C VAL A 12 0.18 12.80 -4.36
N ARG A 13 0.86 13.69 -3.63
CA ARG A 13 2.23 14.09 -3.96
C ARG A 13 3.13 12.84 -4.02
N GLY A 14 3.70 12.57 -5.19
CA GLY A 14 4.58 11.42 -5.43
C GLY A 14 3.87 10.07 -5.62
N GLY A 15 2.56 10.05 -5.90
CA GLY A 15 1.86 8.80 -6.24
C GLY A 15 0.33 8.87 -6.18
N TYR A 16 -0.30 7.79 -5.71
CA TYR A 16 -1.75 7.68 -5.63
C TYR A 16 -2.19 7.06 -4.29
N ALA A 17 -3.38 7.46 -3.84
CA ALA A 17 -4.06 6.87 -2.70
C ALA A 17 -5.29 6.10 -3.17
N ILE A 18 -5.50 4.91 -2.60
CA ILE A 18 -6.69 4.10 -2.80
C ILE A 18 -7.31 3.78 -1.44
N VAL A 19 -8.59 4.09 -1.27
CA VAL A 19 -9.37 3.84 -0.06
C VAL A 19 -10.22 2.60 -0.26
N TYR A 20 -10.19 1.72 0.74
CA TYR A 20 -10.89 0.43 0.74
C TYR A 20 -11.68 0.24 2.02
N ARG A 21 -12.65 -0.68 1.97
CA ARG A 21 -13.44 -1.11 3.13
C ARG A 21 -12.89 -2.41 3.75
N ASP A 22 -12.69 -2.42 5.07
CA ASP A 22 -12.65 -3.60 5.95
C ASP A 22 -11.61 -4.74 5.74
N ARG A 23 -10.58 -4.65 4.87
CA ARG A 23 -9.59 -5.77 4.69
C ARG A 23 -8.12 -5.37 4.42
N PRO A 24 -7.32 -4.99 5.44
CA PRO A 24 -5.93 -4.59 5.25
C PRO A 24 -5.01 -5.70 4.71
N ASP A 25 -5.24 -6.96 5.11
CA ASP A 25 -4.39 -8.09 4.71
C ASP A 25 -4.45 -8.37 3.22
N LEU A 26 -5.64 -8.22 2.63
CA LEU A 26 -5.86 -8.42 1.21
C LEU A 26 -5.21 -7.30 0.39
N LEU A 27 -5.21 -6.07 0.91
CA LEU A 27 -4.49 -4.94 0.31
C LEU A 27 -2.99 -5.18 0.32
N LEU A 28 -2.45 -5.55 1.47
CA LEU A 28 -1.03 -5.82 1.62
C LEU A 28 -0.60 -6.92 0.63
N ARG A 29 -1.36 -8.03 0.55
CA ARG A 29 -1.09 -9.12 -0.41
C ARG A 29 -1.16 -8.66 -1.87
N THR A 30 -2.17 -7.85 -2.22
CA THR A 30 -2.37 -7.36 -3.59
C THR A 30 -1.21 -6.48 -4.04
N TYR A 31 -0.86 -5.48 -3.23
CA TYR A 31 0.27 -4.59 -3.54
C TYR A 31 1.60 -5.31 -3.45
N HIS A 32 1.78 -6.23 -2.51
CA HIS A 32 2.98 -7.04 -2.43
C HIS A 32 3.20 -7.83 -3.73
N ARG A 33 2.15 -8.52 -4.21
CA ARG A 33 2.22 -9.25 -5.49
C ARG A 33 2.51 -8.32 -6.66
N HIS A 34 1.90 -7.14 -6.69
CA HIS A 34 2.14 -6.14 -7.73
C HIS A 34 3.61 -5.69 -7.77
N PHE A 35 4.16 -5.26 -6.64
CA PHE A 35 5.54 -4.79 -6.55
C PHE A 35 6.57 -5.89 -6.83
N VAL A 36 6.35 -7.10 -6.31
CA VAL A 36 7.22 -8.26 -6.60
C VAL A 36 7.21 -8.59 -8.09
N ARG A 37 6.05 -8.57 -8.76
CA ARG A 37 5.96 -8.75 -10.21
C ARG A 37 6.66 -7.65 -11.01
N ALA A 38 6.74 -6.43 -10.47
CA ALA A 38 7.46 -5.31 -11.05
C ALA A 38 8.97 -5.32 -10.75
N GLY A 39 9.48 -6.36 -10.07
CA GLY A 39 10.90 -6.53 -9.74
C GLY A 39 11.35 -5.79 -8.49
N PHE A 40 10.42 -5.32 -7.65
CA PHE A 40 10.75 -4.73 -6.36
C PHE A 40 10.85 -5.79 -5.27
N THR A 41 11.82 -5.62 -4.37
CA THR A 41 11.99 -6.44 -3.18
C THR A 41 11.52 -5.68 -1.95
N ARG A 42 10.77 -6.34 -1.07
CA ARG A 42 10.37 -5.78 0.23
C ARG A 42 11.59 -5.72 1.14
N ILE A 43 11.96 -4.52 1.58
CA ILE A 43 13.15 -4.29 2.41
C ILE A 43 12.84 -3.89 3.85
N SER A 44 11.61 -3.41 4.13
CA SER A 44 11.21 -3.04 5.49
C SER A 44 9.71 -3.12 5.68
N VAL A 45 9.28 -3.53 6.88
CA VAL A 45 7.90 -3.48 7.35
C VAL A 45 7.90 -2.84 8.73
N LYS A 46 7.11 -1.78 8.91
CA LYS A 46 6.86 -1.15 10.21
C LYS A 46 5.37 -1.20 10.49
N GLU A 47 4.98 -2.06 11.42
CA GLU A 47 3.60 -2.24 11.85
C GLU A 47 3.32 -1.42 13.11
N GLY A 48 2.13 -0.86 13.18
CA GLY A 48 1.60 -0.15 14.33
C GLY A 48 0.09 -0.33 14.39
N ARG A 49 -0.51 0.02 15.54
CA ARG A 49 -1.92 -0.31 15.87
C ARG A 49 -2.96 0.07 14.80
N ARG A 50 -2.73 1.14 14.04
CA ARG A 50 -3.64 1.63 12.97
C ARG A 50 -2.89 2.03 11.69
N LYS A 51 -1.62 1.66 11.56
CA LYS A 51 -0.77 2.07 10.45
C LYS A 51 0.30 1.02 10.18
N THR A 52 0.38 0.56 8.93
CA THR A 52 1.46 -0.30 8.45
C THR A 52 2.20 0.40 7.32
N THR A 53 3.51 0.44 7.40
CA THR A 53 4.38 0.98 6.34
C THR A 53 5.24 -0.13 5.80
N VAL A 54 5.27 -0.27 4.48
CA VAL A 54 6.11 -1.25 3.78
C VAL A 54 6.95 -0.52 2.77
N VAL A 55 8.26 -0.79 2.78
CA VAL A 55 9.21 -0.21 1.82
C VAL A 55 9.66 -1.29 0.86
N TYR A 56 9.56 -0.96 -0.43
CA TYR A 56 9.97 -1.74 -1.57
C TYR A 56 11.12 -1.05 -2.28
N ARG A 57 12.09 -1.80 -2.81
CA ARG A 57 13.23 -1.26 -3.53
C ARG A 57 13.55 -2.06 -4.79
N ARG A 58 13.95 -1.35 -5.85
CA ARG A 58 14.46 -1.91 -7.10
C ARG A 58 15.64 -1.07 -7.59
N GLY A 59 16.86 -1.56 -7.41
CA GLY A 59 18.06 -0.78 -7.72
C GLY A 59 18.17 0.51 -6.89
N ARG A 60 18.07 1.67 -7.56
CA ARG A 60 18.01 3.01 -6.92
C ARG A 60 16.59 3.47 -6.62
N GLU A 61 15.57 2.86 -7.20
CA GLU A 61 14.17 3.22 -6.99
C GLU A 61 13.67 2.69 -5.66
N GLN A 62 12.90 3.51 -4.94
CA GLN A 62 12.24 3.14 -3.69
C GLN A 62 10.76 3.52 -3.72
N VAL A 63 9.92 2.60 -3.26
CA VAL A 63 8.47 2.83 -3.13
C VAL A 63 8.04 2.49 -1.72
N ARG A 64 7.25 3.37 -1.12
CA ARG A 64 6.65 3.20 0.19
C ARG A 64 5.15 3.00 0.07
N LEU A 65 4.66 1.85 0.51
CA LEU A 65 3.25 1.57 0.74
C LEU A 65 2.90 1.91 2.18
N VAL A 66 1.93 2.79 2.38
CA VAL A 66 1.39 3.16 3.70
C VAL A 66 -0.07 2.72 3.76
N LEU A 67 -0.38 1.76 4.62
CA LEU A 67 -1.74 1.37 4.98
C LEU A 67 -2.13 2.10 6.27
N LYS A 68 -3.21 2.86 6.26
CA LYS A 68 -3.72 3.58 7.44
C LYS A 68 -5.18 3.25 7.67
N GLN A 69 -5.53 2.90 8.90
CA GLN A 69 -6.92 2.69 9.29
C GLN A 69 -7.57 4.01 9.72
N SER A 70 -8.76 4.28 9.21
CA SER A 70 -9.64 5.38 9.61
C SER A 70 -11.05 4.85 9.82
N GLY A 71 -11.43 4.60 11.07
CA GLY A 71 -12.68 3.91 11.42
C GLY A 71 -12.70 2.49 10.86
N ARG A 72 -13.71 2.19 10.03
CA ARG A 72 -13.86 0.91 9.30
C ARG A 72 -13.15 0.90 7.93
N HIS A 73 -12.52 2.00 7.55
CA HIS A 73 -11.86 2.12 6.26
C HIS A 73 -10.34 1.96 6.40
N TRP A 74 -9.73 1.42 5.36
CA TRP A 74 -8.30 1.35 5.20
C TRP A 74 -7.89 2.13 3.96
N GLU A 75 -6.95 3.04 4.13
CA GLU A 75 -6.36 3.82 3.04
C GLU A 75 -4.97 3.26 2.73
N ALA A 76 -4.73 2.89 1.48
CA ALA A 76 -3.42 2.58 0.95
C ALA A 76 -2.88 3.80 0.20
N ARG A 77 -1.70 4.28 0.58
CA ARG A 77 -0.96 5.32 -0.14
C ARG A 77 0.32 4.72 -0.68
N ILE A 78 0.57 4.94 -1.96
CA ILE A 78 1.85 4.59 -2.59
C ILE A 78 2.60 5.90 -2.83
N VAL A 79 3.80 5.98 -2.27
CA VAL A 79 4.70 7.11 -2.42
C VAL A 79 5.98 6.59 -3.05
N GLY A 80 6.29 7.03 -4.26
CA GLY A 80 7.60 6.81 -4.87
C GLY A 80 8.57 7.88 -4.39
N ASP A 81 9.77 7.46 -4.00
CA ASP A 81 10.92 8.36 -3.94
C ASP A 81 11.53 8.31 -5.35
N ALA A 82 11.38 9.38 -6.12
CA ALA A 82 11.98 9.55 -7.44
C ALA A 82 13.47 9.95 -7.32
#